data_AF-A0A6I5ZZM6-F1
#
_entry.id   AF-A0A6I5ZZM6-F1
#
_cell.length_a   1.000
_cell.length_b   1.000
_cell.length_c   1.000
_cell.angle_alpha   90.00
_cell.angle_beta   90.00
_cell.angle_gamma   90.00
#
_symmetry.space_group_name_H-M   'P 1'
#
loop_
_entity.id
_entity.type
_entity.pdbx_description
1 polymer ?
#
loop_
_entity_poly.entity_id
_entity_poly.type
_entity_poly.pdbx_seq_one_letter_code
_entity_poly.pdbx_strand_id
1 'polypeptide(L)'
;MRGRLLAVAALGAGAATAVALRRGRTALDAPGRGTLAVTVAVTSDEVDARAADLDDELGALLARARRTPAPGGRGTELRVDDDGHDRAGTRQTLRLLKQRLETGSVMPPDDLSGRPPTPQGLVLDAVLRAAGREGRL
;
A
#
# COMPACT_ATOMS: atom_id res chain seq x y z
N MET A 1 -29.11 58.97 28.21
CA MET A 1 -29.70 57.70 28.70
C MET A 1 -29.13 56.57 27.86
N ARG A 2 -28.41 55.62 28.51
CA ARG A 2 -28.75 54.18 28.60
C ARG A 2 -28.77 53.48 27.23
N GLY A 3 -27.96 52.48 26.91
CA GLY A 3 -27.04 51.67 27.70
C GLY A 3 -26.33 50.66 26.78
N ARG A 4 -25.21 50.12 27.29
CA ARG A 4 -24.46 49.00 26.71
C ARG A 4 -25.37 47.79 26.48
N LEU A 5 -25.09 47.02 25.43
CA LEU A 5 -25.15 45.55 25.48
C LEU A 5 -24.13 44.98 24.49
N LEU A 6 -23.05 44.49 25.07
CA LEU A 6 -22.12 43.53 24.48
C LEU A 6 -22.89 42.24 24.18
N ALA A 7 -22.70 41.67 22.99
CA ALA A 7 -22.96 40.26 22.75
C ALA A 7 -21.73 39.66 22.06
N VAL A 8 -20.81 39.18 22.90
CA VAL A 8 -19.78 38.21 22.52
C VAL A 8 -20.40 36.83 22.71
N ALA A 9 -20.51 36.07 21.61
CA ALA A 9 -20.72 34.63 21.58
C ALA A 9 -20.37 34.16 20.16
N ALA A 10 -19.68 33.06 19.89
CA ALA A 10 -18.84 32.15 20.65
C ALA A 10 -18.06 31.36 19.57
N LEU A 11 -16.92 30.80 19.93
CA LEU A 11 -16.11 29.94 19.07
C LEU A 11 -16.91 28.83 18.37
N GLY A 12 -16.63 28.62 17.07
CA GLY A 12 -17.02 27.43 16.33
C GLY A 12 -16.02 27.18 15.19
N ALA A 13 -15.03 26.32 15.47
CA ALA A 13 -14.08 25.75 14.52
C ALA A 13 -14.83 25.19 13.28
N GLY A 14 -14.35 25.33 12.04
CA GLY A 14 -13.08 24.82 11.54
C GLY A 14 -13.34 23.59 10.66
N ALA A 15 -12.80 23.60 9.44
CA ALA A 15 -12.71 22.46 8.50
C ALA A 15 -13.98 22.05 7.71
N ALA A 16 -14.46 22.88 6.79
CA ALA A 16 -15.38 22.43 5.73
C ALA A 16 -14.78 22.44 4.30
N THR A 17 -13.57 22.98 4.08
CA THR A 17 -13.05 23.22 2.72
C THR A 17 -12.06 22.16 2.21
N ALA A 18 -11.60 21.22 3.04
CA ALA A 18 -10.52 20.30 2.65
C ALA A 18 -10.98 18.96 2.05
N VAL A 19 -12.26 18.60 2.15
CA VAL A 19 -12.73 17.27 1.69
C VAL A 19 -12.90 17.20 0.18
N ALA A 20 -13.18 18.33 -0.49
CA ALA A 20 -13.40 18.36 -1.94
C ALA A 20 -12.12 18.06 -2.75
N LEU A 21 -10.95 18.49 -2.28
CA LEU A 21 -9.67 18.22 -2.95
C LEU A 21 -9.18 16.77 -2.76
N ARG A 22 -9.72 16.03 -1.78
CA ARG A 22 -9.32 14.65 -1.49
C ARG A 22 -9.98 13.63 -2.44
N ARG A 23 -11.17 13.93 -2.97
CA ARG A 23 -11.90 13.04 -3.89
C ARG A 23 -11.42 13.14 -5.35
N GLY A 24 -10.82 14.26 -5.74
CA GLY A 24 -10.38 14.50 -7.12
C GLY A 24 -9.09 13.77 -7.55
N ARG A 25 -8.37 13.14 -6.63
CA ARG A 25 -7.12 12.40 -6.93
C ARG A 25 -7.28 10.87 -6.98
N THR A 26 -8.46 10.37 -6.68
CA THR A 26 -8.78 8.92 -6.64
C THR A 26 -9.60 8.45 -7.84
N ALA A 27 -9.85 9.30 -8.84
CA ALA A 27 -10.72 8.96 -9.95
C ALA A 27 -10.10 9.37 -11.29
N LEU A 28 -9.22 8.52 -11.83
CA LEU A 28 -9.09 8.24 -13.27
C LEU A 28 -8.49 6.83 -13.45
N ASP A 29 -9.11 5.81 -12.84
CA ASP A 29 -8.93 4.42 -13.29
C ASP A 29 -9.87 4.21 -14.47
N ALA A 30 -9.31 4.23 -15.69
CA ALA A 30 -9.93 3.56 -16.82
C ALA A 30 -9.76 2.04 -16.63
N PRO A 31 -10.75 1.20 -16.95
CA PRO A 31 -10.59 -0.25 -16.84
C PRO A 31 -9.49 -0.70 -17.82
N GLY A 32 -8.33 -1.07 -17.28
CA GLY A 32 -7.17 -1.56 -18.05
C GLY A 32 -5.81 -0.92 -17.75
N ARG A 33 -5.74 0.17 -16.97
CA ARG A 33 -4.47 0.72 -16.46
C ARG A 33 -4.67 1.21 -15.03
N GLY A 34 -4.06 0.53 -14.06
CA GLY A 34 -4.10 0.94 -12.66
C GLY A 34 -2.73 1.39 -12.16
N THR A 35 -2.68 1.98 -10.97
CA THR A 35 -1.42 2.17 -10.23
C THR A 35 -1.48 1.34 -8.95
N LEU A 36 -0.39 0.63 -8.66
CA LEU A 36 -0.18 -0.02 -7.36
C LEU A 36 0.74 0.84 -6.52
N ALA A 37 0.47 0.91 -5.22
CA ALA A 37 1.24 1.73 -4.30
C ALA A 37 1.50 0.99 -2.98
N VAL A 38 2.67 1.23 -2.40
CA VAL A 38 3.02 0.79 -1.06
C VAL A 38 3.74 1.91 -0.31
N THR A 39 3.40 2.09 0.96
CA THR A 39 4.13 3.02 1.84
C THR A 39 5.19 2.25 2.61
N VAL A 40 6.43 2.73 2.56
CA VAL A 40 7.54 2.26 3.40
C VAL A 40 7.84 3.28 4.49
N ALA A 41 8.08 2.81 5.71
CA ALA A 41 8.33 3.60 6.92
C ALA A 41 9.80 4.09 7.00
N VAL A 42 10.36 4.44 5.85
CA VAL A 42 11.73 4.96 5.68
C VAL A 42 11.71 6.14 4.71
N THR A 43 12.64 7.06 4.90
CA THR A 43 12.81 8.24 4.04
C THR A 43 13.32 7.86 2.65
N SER A 44 13.21 8.77 1.67
CA SER A 44 13.68 8.48 0.31
C SER A 44 15.19 8.21 0.27
N ASP A 45 15.97 8.93 1.09
CA ASP A 45 17.42 8.76 1.18
C ASP A 45 17.77 7.40 1.79
N GLU A 46 17.01 6.93 2.79
CA GLU A 46 17.17 5.58 3.33
C GLU A 46 16.78 4.49 2.33
N VAL A 47 15.81 4.74 1.45
CA VAL A 47 15.49 3.82 0.35
C VAL A 47 16.69 3.69 -0.59
N ASP A 48 17.35 4.81 -0.94
CA ASP A 48 18.53 4.77 -1.80
C ASP A 48 19.71 4.05 -1.14
N ALA A 49 19.95 4.32 0.15
CA ALA A 49 21.00 3.63 0.90
C ALA A 49 20.79 2.11 0.95
N ARG A 50 19.53 1.65 1.02
CA ARG A 50 19.16 0.23 1.11
C ARG A 50 18.99 -0.43 -0.26
N ALA A 51 18.93 0.33 -1.34
CA ALA A 51 18.72 -0.18 -2.70
C ALA A 51 19.86 -1.10 -3.16
N ALA A 52 21.09 -0.88 -2.67
CA ALA A 52 22.25 -1.68 -3.01
C ALA A 52 22.18 -3.14 -2.51
N ASP A 53 21.37 -3.41 -1.49
CA ASP A 53 21.24 -4.75 -0.90
C ASP A 53 20.02 -5.53 -1.44
N LEU A 54 19.31 -4.97 -2.41
CA LEU A 54 18.18 -5.62 -3.06
C LEU A 54 18.68 -6.64 -4.07
N ASP A 55 17.94 -7.74 -4.21
CA ASP A 55 18.12 -8.63 -5.35
C ASP A 55 17.65 -7.96 -6.66
N ASP A 56 17.97 -8.58 -7.79
CA ASP A 56 17.69 -8.03 -9.12
C ASP A 56 16.20 -7.76 -9.35
N GLU A 57 15.31 -8.63 -8.84
CA GLU A 57 13.86 -8.48 -9.04
C GLU A 57 13.32 -7.26 -8.26
N LEU A 58 13.68 -7.16 -6.97
CA LEU A 58 13.28 -6.05 -6.12
C LEU A 58 13.92 -4.74 -6.57
N GLY A 59 15.18 -4.78 -7.01
CA GLY A 59 15.91 -3.64 -7.56
C GLY A 59 15.27 -3.12 -8.84
N ALA A 60 14.90 -4.00 -9.77
CA ALA A 60 14.20 -3.64 -10.99
C ALA A 60 12.82 -3.03 -10.72
N LEU A 61 12.07 -3.59 -9.75
CA LEU A 61 10.80 -3.02 -9.30
C LEU A 61 10.97 -1.62 -8.71
N LEU A 62 11.98 -1.43 -7.85
CA LEU A 62 12.26 -0.14 -7.23
C LEU A 62 12.68 0.91 -8.27
N ALA A 63 13.47 0.53 -9.27
CA ALA A 63 13.93 1.42 -10.34
C ALA A 63 12.77 1.97 -11.19
N ARG A 64 11.71 1.18 -11.41
CA ARG A 64 10.49 1.63 -12.11
C ARG A 64 9.49 2.36 -11.20
N ALA A 65 9.69 2.36 -9.89
CA ALA A 65 8.76 2.96 -8.95
C ALA A 65 8.92 4.49 -8.87
N ARG A 66 7.83 5.22 -9.05
CA ARG A 66 7.78 6.65 -8.70
C ARG A 66 7.74 6.79 -7.18
N ARG A 67 8.57 7.67 -6.63
CA ARG A 67 8.65 7.95 -5.19
C ARG A 67 8.01 9.28 -4.86
N THR A 68 7.19 9.30 -3.81
CA THR A 68 6.64 10.52 -3.23
C THR A 68 6.69 10.45 -1.71
N PRO A 69 6.70 11.58 -0.98
CA PRO A 69 6.52 11.55 0.46
C PRO A 69 5.24 10.78 0.84
N ALA A 70 5.33 9.92 1.84
CA ALA A 70 4.17 9.18 2.32
C ALA A 70 3.10 10.13 2.89
N PRO A 71 1.81 9.79 2.76
CA PRO A 71 0.75 10.53 3.41
C PRO A 71 1.01 10.68 4.92
N GLY A 72 0.96 11.91 5.43
CA GLY A 72 1.26 12.21 6.83
C GLY A 72 2.75 12.23 7.21
N GLY A 73 3.66 12.19 6.22
CA GLY A 73 5.10 12.41 6.42
C GLY A 73 5.87 11.24 7.06
N ARG A 74 5.26 10.06 7.16
CA ARG A 74 5.84 8.90 7.87
C ARG A 74 6.62 7.94 6.94
N GLY A 75 7.41 8.49 6.03
CA GLY A 75 8.25 7.73 5.11
C GLY A 75 8.00 8.04 3.64
N THR A 76 8.07 7.01 2.79
CA THR A 76 8.05 7.13 1.33
C THR A 76 6.95 6.26 0.73
N GLU A 77 6.16 6.80 -0.19
CA GLU A 77 5.22 6.04 -1.00
C GLU A 77 5.90 5.66 -2.33
N LEU A 78 5.89 4.37 -2.65
CA LEU A 78 6.40 3.80 -3.89
C LEU A 78 5.20 3.45 -4.77
N ARG A 79 5.15 3.99 -5.98
CA ARG A 79 4.06 3.80 -6.95
C ARG A 79 4.58 3.18 -8.23
N VAL A 80 3.89 2.14 -8.69
CA VAL A 80 4.24 1.39 -9.90
C VAL A 80 3.02 1.34 -10.80
N ASP A 81 3.23 1.63 -12.08
CA ASP A 81 2.17 1.49 -13.08
C ASP A 81 1.90 -0.01 -13.34
N ASP A 82 0.63 -0.38 -13.33
CA ASP A 82 0.12 -1.73 -13.54
C ASP A 82 -0.53 -1.81 -14.92
N ASP A 83 0.07 -2.60 -15.81
CA ASP A 83 -0.45 -2.89 -17.15
C ASP A 83 -1.55 -3.97 -17.13
N GLY A 84 -1.86 -4.51 -15.95
CA GLY A 84 -2.90 -5.50 -15.71
C GLY A 84 -2.50 -6.92 -16.06
N HIS A 85 -1.28 -7.17 -16.57
CA HIS A 85 -0.86 -8.50 -17.01
C HIS A 85 -0.55 -9.44 -15.83
N ASP A 86 0.07 -8.90 -14.77
CA ASP A 86 0.35 -9.61 -13.53
C ASP A 86 0.23 -8.70 -12.31
N ARG A 87 -1.01 -8.24 -12.08
CA ARG A 87 -1.33 -7.36 -10.94
C ARG A 87 -1.08 -8.06 -9.61
N ALA A 88 -1.34 -9.36 -9.52
CA ALA A 88 -1.18 -10.13 -8.28
C ALA A 88 0.30 -10.32 -7.93
N GLY A 89 1.14 -10.74 -8.90
CA GLY A 89 2.57 -10.84 -8.73
C GLY A 89 3.20 -9.49 -8.41
N THR A 90 2.85 -8.43 -9.15
CA THR A 90 3.35 -7.07 -8.85
C THR A 90 2.99 -6.61 -7.44
N ARG A 91 1.77 -6.90 -6.97
CA ARG A 91 1.37 -6.62 -5.58
C ARG A 91 2.21 -7.41 -4.57
N GLN A 92 2.50 -8.67 -4.85
CA GLN A 92 3.32 -9.50 -3.99
C GLN A 92 4.77 -8.98 -3.94
N THR A 93 5.39 -8.70 -5.08
CA THR A 93 6.74 -8.15 -5.14
C THR A 93 6.84 -6.78 -4.44
N LEU A 94 5.81 -5.93 -4.53
CA LEU A 94 5.75 -4.67 -3.76
C LEU A 94 5.72 -4.89 -2.24
N ARG A 95 5.04 -5.94 -1.75
CA ARG A 95 5.05 -6.30 -0.33
C ARG A 95 6.40 -6.79 0.13
N LEU A 96 7.05 -7.64 -0.68
CA LEU A 96 8.40 -8.12 -0.42
C LEU A 96 9.41 -6.98 -0.40
N LEU A 97 9.31 -6.06 -1.36
CA LEU A 97 10.13 -4.85 -1.42
C LEU A 97 9.94 -3.99 -0.15
N LYS A 98 8.70 -3.73 0.26
CA LYS A 98 8.41 -3.00 1.52
C LYS A 98 9.08 -3.68 2.70
N GLN A 99 8.89 -4.98 2.85
CA GLN A 99 9.45 -5.73 3.97
C GLN A 99 10.98 -5.65 3.97
N ARG A 100 11.61 -5.93 2.82
CA ARG A 100 13.07 -5.87 2.66
C ARG A 100 13.62 -4.49 3.01
N LEU A 101 12.96 -3.42 2.54
CA LEU A 101 13.35 -2.04 2.83
C LEU A 101 13.15 -1.67 4.30
N GLU A 102 12.10 -2.15 4.97
CA GLU A 102 11.79 -1.79 6.36
C GLU A 102 12.58 -2.59 7.39
N THR A 103 12.73 -3.90 7.16
CA THR A 103 13.28 -4.83 8.17
C THR A 103 14.62 -5.43 7.79
N GLY A 104 15.11 -5.19 6.56
CA GLY A 104 16.37 -5.75 6.09
C GLY A 104 16.30 -7.25 5.72
N SER A 105 15.12 -7.86 5.82
CA SER A 105 14.92 -9.28 5.50
C SER A 105 13.48 -9.55 5.11
N VAL A 106 13.24 -10.59 4.32
CA VAL A 106 11.89 -11.12 4.07
C VAL A 106 11.69 -12.31 5.00
N MET A 107 10.65 -12.27 5.83
CA MET A 107 10.25 -13.41 6.64
C MET A 107 9.63 -14.46 5.72
N PRO A 108 10.14 -15.71 5.72
CA PRO A 108 9.50 -16.77 4.97
C PRO A 108 8.09 -17.03 5.55
N PRO A 109 7.13 -17.44 4.72
CA PRO A 109 5.87 -17.95 5.22
C PRO A 109 6.12 -19.18 6.11
N ASP A 110 5.26 -19.37 7.11
CA ASP A 110 5.32 -20.55 7.97
C ASP A 110 5.26 -21.82 7.13
N ASP A 111 6.20 -22.74 7.39
CA ASP A 111 6.17 -24.05 6.77
C ASP A 111 5.07 -24.90 7.43
N LEU A 112 3.97 -25.06 6.71
CA LEU A 112 2.85 -25.92 7.11
C LEU A 112 2.98 -27.33 6.51
N SER A 113 4.04 -27.63 5.77
CA SER A 113 4.27 -28.95 5.20
C SER A 113 4.54 -29.96 6.34
N GLY A 114 3.66 -30.94 6.47
CA GLY A 114 3.70 -31.91 7.57
C GLY A 114 2.53 -31.80 8.56
N ARG A 115 1.67 -30.78 8.47
CA ARG A 115 0.39 -30.81 9.18
C ARG A 115 -0.52 -31.86 8.54
N PRO A 116 -1.09 -32.81 9.30
CA PRO A 116 -2.02 -33.78 8.74
C PRO A 116 -3.22 -33.05 8.12
N PRO A 117 -3.70 -33.48 6.95
CA PRO A 117 -4.80 -32.82 6.27
C PRO A 117 -6.04 -32.83 7.16
N THR A 118 -6.65 -31.67 7.34
CA THR A 118 -7.93 -31.57 8.04
C THR A 118 -9.06 -31.78 7.02
N PRO A 119 -10.19 -32.39 7.43
CA PRO A 119 -11.36 -32.52 6.54
C PRO A 119 -11.80 -31.16 5.97
N GLN A 120 -11.72 -30.10 6.77
CA GLN A 120 -12.03 -28.73 6.35
C GLN A 120 -11.01 -28.20 5.33
N GLY A 121 -9.72 -28.53 5.49
CA GLY A 121 -8.66 -28.15 4.55
C GLY A 121 -8.86 -28.77 3.16
N LEU A 122 -9.31 -30.03 3.09
CA LEU A 122 -9.59 -30.70 1.82
C LEU A 122 -10.73 -30.04 1.04
N VAL A 123 -11.79 -29.60 1.74
CA VAL A 123 -12.90 -28.87 1.12
C VAL A 123 -12.43 -27.52 0.59
N LEU A 124 -11.63 -26.78 1.38
CA LEU A 124 -11.06 -25.52 0.96
C LEU A 124 -10.13 -25.70 -0.26
N ASP A 125 -9.29 -26.72 -0.26
CA ASP A 125 -8.38 -27.02 -1.38
C ASP A 125 -9.14 -27.36 -2.66
N ALA A 126 -10.26 -28.08 -2.56
CA ALA A 126 -11.12 -28.36 -3.71
C ALA A 126 -11.74 -27.07 -4.27
N VAL A 127 -12.24 -26.18 -3.40
CA VAL A 127 -12.80 -24.87 -3.80
C VAL A 127 -11.72 -24.00 -4.44
N LEU A 128 -10.53 -23.92 -3.85
CA LEU A 128 -9.41 -23.14 -4.38
C LEU A 128 -8.92 -23.68 -5.73
N ARG A 129 -8.93 -25.00 -5.91
CA ARG A 129 -8.58 -25.64 -7.20
C ARG A 129 -9.62 -25.35 -8.27
N ALA A 130 -10.89 -25.28 -7.91
CA ALA A 130 -12.00 -24.95 -8.81
C ALA A 130 -12.07 -23.45 -9.14
N ALA A 131 -11.65 -22.58 -8.23
CA ALA A 131 -11.73 -21.12 -8.38
C ALA A 131 -10.78 -20.52 -9.43
N GLY A 132 -9.90 -21.32 -10.05
CA GLY A 132 -8.86 -20.79 -10.92
C GLY A 132 -7.78 -20.09 -10.09
N ARG A 133 -6.52 -20.21 -10.52
CA ARG A 133 -5.36 -19.67 -9.81
C ARG A 133 -5.32 -18.13 -9.91
N GLU A 134 -6.23 -17.42 -9.25
CA GLU A 134 -6.11 -15.99 -9.02
C GLU A 134 -5.69 -15.75 -7.57
N GLY A 135 -4.38 -15.50 -7.41
CA GLY A 135 -3.70 -14.87 -6.26
C GLY A 135 -4.25 -15.12 -4.86
N ARG A 136 -3.59 -16.00 -4.09
CA ARG A 136 -3.92 -16.22 -2.67
C ARG A 136 -3.24 -15.21 -1.73
N LEU A 137 -3.90 -15.06 -0.58
CA LEU A 137 -3.68 -14.18 0.57
C LEU A 137 -2.24 -14.11 1.08
#